data_AF-A0A1A9S8P0-F1
#
_entry.id   AF-A0A1A9S8P0-F1
#
_cell.length_a   1.000
_cell.length_b   1.000
_cell.length_c   1.000
_cell.angle_alpha   90.00
_cell.angle_beta   90.00
_cell.angle_gamma   90.00
#
_symmetry.space_group_name_H-M   'P 1'
#
loop_
_entity.id
_entity.type
_entity.pdbx_description
1 polymer ?
#
loop_
_entity_poly.entity_id
_entity_poly.type
_entity_poly.pdbx_seq_one_letter_code
_entity_poly.pdbx_strand_id
1 'polypeptide(L)'
;MGRKQGRRRHTRFTGALPHRIRNLSVGMPATQRSNTVNADTGVVFRESYKEFVVPAGKPLVLDGAFPSKTTSQVHRCYTASSLTPQAGKNYEIQYSRGGNSCDVAVVEILPRAEGKVHPTRPAPILQYCPMPGISY
;
A
#
# COMPACT_ATOMS: atom_id res chain seq x y z
N MET A 1 13.09 27.00 4.09
CA MET A 1 12.14 26.55 5.13
C MET A 1 10.76 26.44 4.49
N GLY A 2 10.18 25.24 4.41
CA GLY A 2 8.88 25.06 3.75
C GLY A 2 8.39 23.62 3.83
N ARG A 3 7.94 23.20 5.02
CA ARG A 3 7.26 21.92 5.25
C ARG A 3 6.00 21.85 4.37
N LYS A 4 6.03 21.09 3.27
CA LYS A 4 4.80 20.63 2.63
C LYS A 4 4.24 19.48 3.47
N GLN A 5 3.42 19.82 4.45
CA GLN A 5 2.60 18.85 5.17
C GLN A 5 1.74 18.08 4.16
N GLY A 6 1.94 16.77 4.09
CA GLY A 6 1.11 15.87 3.29
C GLY A 6 -0.33 15.97 3.75
N ARG A 7 -1.15 16.72 3.00
CA ARG A 7 -2.58 16.87 3.28
C ARG A 7 -3.24 15.51 3.02
N ARG A 8 -3.51 14.76 4.10
CA ARG A 8 -4.32 13.53 4.09
C ARG A 8 -5.64 13.83 3.37
N ARG A 9 -5.82 13.30 2.15
CA ARG A 9 -7.12 13.24 1.49
C ARG A 9 -7.72 11.87 1.78
N HIS A 10 -8.48 11.79 2.88
CA HIS A 10 -9.42 10.69 3.08
C HIS A 10 -10.58 10.85 2.09
N THR A 11 -10.99 9.74 1.48
CA THR A 11 -12.03 9.67 0.46
C THR A 11 -13.42 9.76 1.12
N ARG A 12 -14.24 10.75 0.74
CA ARG A 12 -15.70 10.72 0.93
C ARG A 12 -16.35 10.71 -0.45
N PHE A 13 -17.27 9.77 -0.67
CA PHE A 13 -18.25 9.86 -1.76
C PHE A 13 -19.13 11.09 -1.48
N THR A 14 -19.01 12.13 -2.29
CA THR A 14 -19.92 13.29 -2.28
C THR A 14 -20.37 13.52 -3.71
N GLY A 15 -21.67 13.34 -3.98
CA GLY A 15 -22.32 13.87 -5.19
C GLY A 15 -22.02 13.19 -6.53
N ALA A 16 -22.15 11.86 -6.62
CA ALA A 16 -22.41 11.09 -7.86
C ALA A 16 -21.40 11.16 -9.04
N LEU A 17 -20.32 11.94 -8.98
CA LEU A 17 -19.24 11.90 -9.97
C LEU A 17 -18.08 11.04 -9.46
N PRO A 18 -17.64 10.00 -10.20
CA PRO A 18 -16.50 9.19 -9.80
C PRO A 18 -15.25 10.06 -9.72
N HIS A 19 -14.73 10.25 -8.49
CA HIS A 19 -13.54 11.05 -8.28
C HIS A 19 -12.34 10.32 -8.92
N ARG A 20 -11.63 10.99 -9.84
CA ARG A 20 -10.49 10.38 -10.56
C ARG A 20 -9.39 9.97 -9.59
N ILE A 21 -9.31 8.68 -9.29
CA ILE A 21 -8.21 8.05 -8.56
C ILE A 21 -6.94 8.16 -9.43
N ARG A 22 -5.83 8.59 -8.83
CA ARG A 22 -4.55 8.79 -9.55
C ARG A 22 -3.42 8.11 -8.79
N ASN A 23 -2.49 7.55 -9.55
CA ASN A 23 -1.22 7.05 -9.03
C ASN A 23 -0.31 8.24 -8.70
N LEU A 24 0.30 8.21 -7.52
CA LEU A 24 1.29 9.21 -7.11
C LEU A 24 2.67 8.59 -7.19
N SER A 25 3.49 9.07 -8.11
CA SER A 25 4.88 8.62 -8.28
C SER A 25 5.85 9.73 -7.90
N VAL A 26 6.93 9.37 -7.21
CA VAL A 26 8.07 10.22 -6.85
C VAL A 26 9.35 9.79 -7.58
N GLY A 27 9.24 8.84 -8.51
CA GLY A 27 10.35 8.34 -9.33
C GLY A 27 10.91 6.99 -8.89
N MET A 28 10.14 6.17 -8.15
CA MET A 28 10.57 4.79 -7.89
C MET A 28 10.61 3.96 -9.18
N PRO A 29 11.48 2.94 -9.26
CA PRO A 29 11.55 2.07 -10.43
C PRO A 29 10.23 1.30 -10.64
N ALA A 30 9.78 1.24 -11.91
CA ALA A 30 8.52 0.57 -12.24
C ALA A 30 8.63 -0.96 -12.06
N THR A 31 7.69 -1.53 -11.32
CA THR A 31 7.50 -2.98 -11.12
C THR A 31 6.39 -3.50 -12.04
N GLN A 32 6.28 -4.83 -12.15
CA GLN A 32 5.18 -5.47 -12.88
C GLN A 32 3.81 -4.99 -12.33
N ARG A 33 3.68 -4.89 -11.01
CA ARG A 33 2.44 -4.44 -10.36
C ARG A 33 2.15 -2.97 -10.61
N SER A 34 3.14 -2.09 -10.55
CA SER A 34 2.93 -0.67 -10.88
C SER A 34 2.44 -0.48 -12.33
N ASN A 35 2.93 -1.31 -13.27
CA ASN A 35 2.49 -1.29 -14.66
C ASN A 35 1.04 -1.79 -14.82
N THR A 36 0.65 -2.87 -14.14
CA THR A 36 -0.75 -3.35 -14.18
C THR A 36 -1.71 -2.31 -13.61
N VAL A 37 -1.34 -1.64 -12.51
CA VAL A 37 -2.16 -0.58 -11.90
C VAL A 37 -2.21 0.69 -12.77
N ASN A 38 -1.15 0.98 -13.52
CA ASN A 38 -1.15 2.07 -14.50
C ASN A 38 -2.06 1.77 -15.70
N ALA A 39 -2.09 0.51 -16.16
CA ALA A 39 -2.93 0.04 -17.27
C ALA A 39 -4.41 -0.13 -16.89
N ASP A 40 -4.75 -0.21 -15.60
CA ASP A 40 -6.14 -0.32 -15.14
C ASP A 40 -6.96 0.92 -15.57
N THR A 41 -8.03 0.69 -16.34
CA THR A 41 -8.94 1.73 -16.85
C THR A 41 -10.30 1.72 -16.14
N GLY A 42 -10.43 0.97 -15.04
CA GLY A 42 -11.65 0.87 -14.25
C GLY A 42 -12.20 2.23 -13.83
N VAL A 43 -13.52 2.38 -13.95
CA VAL A 43 -14.24 3.63 -13.63
C VAL A 43 -14.80 3.61 -12.20
N VAL A 44 -15.21 2.43 -11.71
CA VAL A 44 -15.89 2.26 -10.42
C VAL A 44 -14.97 1.61 -9.38
N PHE A 45 -14.29 0.53 -9.76
CA PHE A 45 -13.27 -0.13 -8.96
C PHE A 45 -11.97 -0.10 -9.74
N ARG A 46 -10.99 0.63 -9.22
CA ARG A 46 -9.68 0.78 -9.84
C ARG A 46 -8.60 0.69 -8.76
N GLU A 47 -7.55 -0.06 -9.03
CA GLU A 47 -6.38 -0.09 -8.16
C GLU A 47 -5.58 1.21 -8.27
N SER A 48 -4.91 1.60 -7.19
CA SER A 48 -3.99 2.74 -7.22
C SER A 48 -2.84 2.56 -6.26
N TYR A 49 -1.72 3.21 -6.57
CA TYR A 49 -0.55 3.22 -5.70
C TYR A 49 -0.09 4.64 -5.37
N LYS A 50 0.68 4.74 -4.29
CA LYS A 50 1.35 5.97 -3.88
C LYS A 50 2.77 5.64 -3.47
N GLU A 51 3.70 6.39 -4.00
CA GLU A 51 5.10 6.34 -3.64
C GLU A 51 5.42 7.37 -2.55
N PHE A 52 6.22 6.97 -1.57
CA PHE A 52 6.63 7.81 -0.46
C PHE A 52 8.14 7.72 -0.24
N VAL A 53 8.75 8.85 0.13
CA VAL A 53 10.12 8.89 0.64
C VAL A 53 10.05 8.83 2.16
N VAL A 54 10.70 7.81 2.74
CA VAL A 54 10.71 7.55 4.18
C VAL A 54 12.15 7.54 4.71
N PRO A 55 12.38 7.92 5.97
CA PRO A 55 13.71 7.84 6.57
C PRO A 55 14.16 6.39 6.73
N ALA A 56 15.39 6.09 6.31
CA ALA A 56 16.01 4.78 6.51
C ALA A 56 16.31 4.52 8.00
N GLY A 57 16.32 3.24 8.39
CA GLY A 57 16.67 2.80 9.75
C GLY A 57 15.62 3.11 10.82
N LYS A 58 14.48 3.71 10.46
CA LYS A 58 13.36 3.98 11.37
C LYS A 58 12.21 3.02 11.08
N PRO A 59 11.55 2.45 12.11
CA PRO A 59 10.36 1.64 11.92
C PRO A 59 9.27 2.42 11.20
N LEU A 60 8.76 1.85 10.11
CA LEU A 60 7.60 2.28 9.36
C LEU A 60 6.46 1.31 9.65
N VAL A 61 5.36 1.84 10.19
CA VAL A 61 4.14 1.05 10.41
C VAL A 61 3.33 1.04 9.12
N LEU A 62 2.95 -0.17 8.71
CA LEU A 62 2.07 -0.47 7.60
C LEU A 62 0.75 -0.96 8.19
N ASP A 63 -0.27 -0.12 8.16
CA ASP A 63 -1.61 -0.44 8.62
C ASP A 63 -2.58 -0.62 7.44
N GLY A 64 -3.35 -1.69 7.50
CA GLY A 64 -4.33 -2.05 6.49
C GLY A 64 -5.66 -2.40 7.14
N ALA A 65 -6.74 -1.82 6.63
CA ALA A 65 -8.08 -2.10 7.12
C ALA A 65 -9.05 -2.22 5.94
N PHE A 66 -9.88 -3.27 5.98
CA PHE A 66 -11.00 -3.43 5.08
C PHE A 66 -12.28 -3.71 5.88
N PRO A 67 -12.98 -2.67 6.34
CA PRO A 67 -14.30 -2.83 6.92
C PRO A 67 -15.33 -2.94 5.79
N SER A 68 -16.09 -4.04 5.76
CA SER A 68 -17.25 -4.19 4.90
C SER A 68 -18.45 -4.68 5.72
N LYS A 69 -19.61 -4.10 5.45
CA LYS A 69 -20.87 -4.48 6.10
C LYS A 69 -21.92 -4.65 5.01
N THR A 70 -22.44 -5.87 4.89
CA THR A 70 -23.64 -6.17 4.12
C THR A 70 -24.80 -6.46 5.09
N THR A 71 -26.01 -6.61 4.55
CA THR A 71 -27.21 -6.90 5.36
C THR A 71 -27.07 -8.20 6.16
N SER A 72 -26.33 -9.17 5.62
CA SER A 72 -26.21 -10.52 6.17
C SER A 72 -24.84 -10.81 6.80
N GLN A 73 -23.81 -9.99 6.56
CA GLN A 73 -22.45 -10.26 7.03
C GLN A 73 -21.69 -8.99 7.38
N VAL A 74 -20.89 -9.07 8.45
CA VAL A 74 -19.93 -8.04 8.83
C VAL A 74 -18.52 -8.60 8.66
N HIS A 75 -17.81 -8.09 7.67
CA HIS A 75 -16.42 -8.45 7.38
C HIS A 75 -15.51 -7.37 7.96
N ARG A 76 -14.77 -7.74 9.00
CA ARG A 76 -13.77 -6.87 9.62
C ARG A 76 -12.41 -7.50 9.43
N CYS A 77 -11.57 -6.80 8.71
CA CYS A 77 -10.23 -7.24 8.47
C CYS A 77 -9.26 -6.11 8.76
N TYR A 78 -8.36 -6.35 9.71
CA TYR A 78 -7.35 -5.41 10.16
C TYR A 78 -6.01 -6.14 10.23
N THR A 79 -4.98 -5.50 9.72
CA THR A 79 -3.62 -5.99 9.80
C THR A 79 -2.69 -4.80 9.99
N ALA A 80 -1.65 -5.02 10.79
CA ALA A 80 -0.61 -4.05 11.00
C ALA A 80 0.73 -4.79 11.02
N SER A 81 1.71 -4.22 10.34
CA SER A 81 3.07 -4.74 10.30
C SER A 81 4.06 -3.59 10.38
N SER A 82 5.24 -3.87 10.91
CA SER A 82 6.37 -2.94 10.97
C SER A 82 7.45 -3.38 9.98
N LEU A 83 8.02 -2.40 9.31
CA LEU A 83 9.12 -2.53 8.36
C LEU A 83 10.20 -1.52 8.71
N THR A 84 11.46 -1.94 8.78
CA THR A 84 12.58 -1.00 8.89
C THR A 84 13.31 -0.91 7.55
N PRO A 85 13.05 0.14 6.74
CA PRO A 85 13.65 0.28 5.41
C PRO A 85 15.15 0.57 5.52
N GLN A 86 15.92 -0.01 4.60
CA GLN A 86 17.37 0.20 4.50
C GLN A 86 17.67 1.33 3.52
N ALA A 87 18.77 2.06 3.76
CA ALA A 87 19.20 3.14 2.89
C ALA A 87 19.53 2.61 1.48
N GLY A 88 19.11 3.34 0.46
CA GLY A 88 19.37 2.99 -0.96
C GLY A 88 18.51 1.85 -1.51
N LYS A 89 17.60 1.27 -0.71
CA LYS A 89 16.67 0.23 -1.16
C LYS A 89 15.27 0.79 -1.38
N ASN A 90 14.61 0.24 -2.40
CA ASN A 90 13.22 0.54 -2.72
C ASN A 90 12.36 -0.67 -2.38
N TYR A 91 11.16 -0.42 -1.87
CA TYR A 91 10.24 -1.46 -1.45
C TYR A 91 8.86 -1.20 -2.05
N GLU A 92 8.22 -2.26 -2.50
CA GLU A 92 6.81 -2.25 -2.87
C GLU A 92 6.02 -3.00 -1.79
N ILE A 93 4.93 -2.37 -1.33
CA ILE A 93 4.05 -2.90 -0.30
C ILE A 93 2.74 -3.29 -0.96
N GLN A 94 2.28 -4.50 -0.64
CA GLN A 94 1.18 -5.16 -1.31
C GLN A 94 0.17 -5.61 -0.27
N TYR A 95 -1.02 -5.00 -0.27
CA TYR A 95 -2.14 -5.50 0.52
C TYR A 95 -2.85 -6.63 -0.24
N SER A 96 -3.09 -7.75 0.42
CA SER A 96 -3.84 -8.88 -0.10
C SER A 96 -5.03 -9.20 0.81
N ARG A 97 -6.11 -9.71 0.22
CA ARG A 97 -7.33 -10.11 0.95
C ARG A 97 -7.79 -11.46 0.44
N GLY A 98 -8.01 -12.41 1.34
CA GLY A 98 -8.55 -13.73 1.06
C GLY A 98 -9.67 -14.08 2.04
N GLY A 99 -10.93 -14.10 1.58
CA GLY A 99 -12.07 -14.37 2.45
C GLY A 99 -12.16 -13.39 3.63
N ASN A 100 -12.00 -13.91 4.85
CA ASN A 100 -12.00 -13.14 6.11
C ASN A 100 -10.60 -12.72 6.58
N SER A 101 -9.53 -13.09 5.87
CA SER A 101 -8.17 -12.70 6.22
C SER A 101 -7.63 -11.63 5.26
N CYS A 102 -6.71 -10.83 5.78
CA CYS A 102 -5.96 -9.85 5.01
C CYS A 102 -4.53 -9.86 5.48
N ASP A 103 -3.66 -9.58 4.54
CA ASP A 103 -2.24 -9.64 4.76
C ASP A 103 -1.53 -8.48 4.06
N VAL A 104 -0.33 -8.18 4.52
CA VAL A 104 0.57 -7.21 3.93
C VAL A 104 1.81 -7.97 3.51
N ALA A 105 2.11 -7.98 2.23
CA ALA A 105 3.38 -8.45 1.70
C ALA A 105 4.30 -7.26 1.41
N VAL A 106 5.59 -7.42 1.70
CA VAL A 106 6.62 -6.43 1.34
C VAL A 106 7.63 -7.12 0.43
N VAL A 107 7.90 -6.48 -0.70
CA VAL A 107 8.92 -6.93 -1.64
C VAL A 107 9.96 -5.83 -1.86
N GLU A 108 11.22 -6.22 -1.98
CA GLU A 108 12.30 -5.33 -2.38
C GLU A 108 12.34 -5.23 -3.90
N ILE A 109 12.40 -4.00 -4.42
CA ILE A 109 12.54 -3.71 -5.84
C ILE A 109 14.04 -3.73 -6.16
N LEU A 110 14.46 -4.65 -7.03
CA LEU A 110 15.87 -4.82 -7.37
C LEU A 110 16.32 -3.74 -8.37
N PRO A 111 17.58 -3.28 -8.29
CA PRO A 111 18.09 -2.18 -9.11
C PRO A 111 18.29 -2.58 -10.59
N ARG A 112 18.46 -3.86 -10.90
CA ARG A 112 18.68 -4.33 -12.27
C ARG A 112 17.34 -4.57 -12.96
N ALA A 113 17.02 -3.75 -13.94
CA ALA A 113 15.81 -3.92 -14.73
C ALA A 113 15.93 -5.09 -15.73
N GLU A 114 14.83 -5.80 -15.93
CA GLU A 114 14.59 -6.62 -17.12
C GLU A 114 13.79 -5.75 -18.11
N GLY A 115 14.50 -4.99 -18.95
CA GLY A 115 13.88 -4.01 -19.84
C GLY A 115 13.35 -2.78 -19.08
N LYS A 116 12.03 -2.52 -19.13
CA LYS A 116 11.37 -1.39 -18.44
C LYS A 116 10.83 -1.76 -17.06
N VAL A 117 10.98 -3.02 -16.64
CA VAL A 117 10.40 -3.54 -15.39
C VAL A 117 11.51 -4.00 -14.46
N HIS A 118 11.42 -3.59 -13.20
CA HIS A 118 12.31 -4.03 -12.14
C HIS A 118 11.77 -5.30 -11.48
N PRO A 119 12.59 -6.36 -11.34
CA PRO A 119 12.19 -7.56 -10.63
C PRO A 119 12.07 -7.28 -9.13
N THR A 120 11.20 -8.04 -8.49
CA THR A 120 10.93 -7.92 -7.05
C THR A 120 11.27 -9.22 -6.33
N ARG A 121 11.78 -9.13 -5.11
CA ARG A 121 11.98 -10.30 -4.23
C ARG A 121 11.28 -10.12 -2.88
N PRO A 122 10.84 -11.20 -2.21
CA PRO A 122 10.32 -11.11 -0.85
C PRO A 122 11.31 -10.42 0.09
N ALA A 123 10.83 -9.47 0.88
CA ALA A 123 11.65 -8.76 1.86
C ALA A 123 11.44 -9.40 3.25
N PRO A 124 12.46 -10.07 3.84
CA PRO A 124 12.32 -10.78 5.13
C PRO A 124 12.30 -9.84 6.34
N ILE A 125 12.06 -8.54 6.13
CA ILE A 125 12.16 -7.47 7.13
C ILE A 125 10.78 -7.01 7.63
N LEU A 126 9.74 -7.79 7.32
CA LEU A 126 8.39 -7.56 7.79
C LEU A 126 8.17 -8.24 9.14
N GLN A 127 7.76 -7.47 10.15
CA GLN A 127 7.37 -7.98 11.44
C GLN A 127 5.90 -7.66 11.69
N TYR A 128 5.07 -8.69 11.87
CA TYR A 128 3.67 -8.49 12.19
C TYR A 128 3.51 -7.83 13.56
N CYS A 129 2.66 -6.82 13.63
CA CYS A 129 2.28 -6.20 14.88
C CYS A 129 1.19 -7.07 15.52
N PRO A 130 1.30 -7.40 16.82
CA PRO A 130 0.20 -8.06 17.51
C PRO A 130 -1.03 -7.16 17.46
N MET A 131 -2.20 -7.74 17.18
CA MET A 131 -3.44 -7.01 17.40
C MET A 131 -3.50 -6.61 18.88
N PRO A 132 -3.80 -5.33 19.19
CA PRO A 132 -3.99 -4.94 20.58
C PRO A 132 -5.07 -5.83 21.17
N GLY A 133 -4.79 -6.42 22.34
CA GLY A 133 -5.79 -7.14 23.11
C GLY A 133 -7.01 -6.24 23.27
N ILE A 134 -8.19 -6.82 23.05
CA ILE A 134 -9.47 -6.13 23.16
C ILE A 134 -9.48 -5.41 24.52
N SER A 135 -9.42 -4.08 24.51
CA SER A 135 -9.69 -3.29 25.71
C SER A 135 -11.20 -3.30 25.89
N TYR A 136 -11.65 -3.97 26.95
CA TYR A 136 -13.03 -3.89 27.43
C TYR A 136 -13.29 -2.51 28.02
#